data_AF-A0A8F6U0G1-F1
#
_entry.id   AF-A0A8F6U0G1-F1
#
_cell.length_a   1.000
_cell.length_b   1.000
_cell.length_c   1.000
_cell.angle_alpha   90.00
_cell.angle_beta   90.00
_cell.angle_gamma   90.00
#
_symmetry.space_group_name_H-M   'P 1'
#
loop_
_entity.id
_entity.type
_entity.pdbx_description
1 polymer ?
#
loop_
_entity_poly.entity_id
_entity_poly.type
_entity_poly.pdbx_seq_one_letter_code
_entity_poly.pdbx_strand_id
1 'polypeptide(L)'
;MSRFAPFALIATLVACAAGDPLEEELPPMGDFRLAHNIVVADNMQQVPPSRNATPEEWVEILESEIDRRFGAYEGDRLYHIGVAVDGYALAPPGIPIVLSPRSILVLSVNIWDDALGRKLHEESEQIVVFEGTSPETMLVGSGIARSRTEQMQILARNAARRIQLFMLENPEWFNISAEEAAAAVSGVEALAEAAEAEAAIEAAAAECVPTEDAPCPEL
;
A
#
# COMPACT_ATOMS: atom_id res chain seq x y z
N MET A 1 -48.51 10.29 36.67
CA MET A 1 -47.28 9.52 37.01
C MET A 1 -46.91 8.69 35.79
N SER A 2 -45.93 9.17 35.02
CA SER A 2 -45.46 8.57 33.77
C SER A 2 -44.85 7.19 34.00
N ARG A 3 -45.20 6.22 33.16
CA ARG A 3 -44.49 4.95 33.05
C ARG A 3 -43.54 5.03 31.85
N PHE A 4 -42.25 5.21 32.12
CA PHE A 4 -41.20 5.10 31.12
C PHE A 4 -40.76 3.64 31.03
N ALA A 5 -40.88 3.04 29.84
CA ALA A 5 -40.28 1.75 29.51
C ALA A 5 -38.82 1.99 29.06
N PRO A 6 -37.81 1.27 29.59
CA PRO A 6 -36.45 1.40 29.09
C PRO A 6 -36.33 0.61 27.78
N PHE A 7 -36.04 1.32 26.69
CA PHE A 7 -35.58 0.72 25.43
C PHE A 7 -34.14 0.22 25.67
N ALA A 8 -33.95 -1.09 25.65
CA ALA A 8 -32.63 -1.71 25.66
C ALA A 8 -32.00 -1.50 24.28
N LEU A 9 -31.03 -0.59 24.21
CA LEU A 9 -30.20 -0.35 23.03
C LEU A 9 -29.21 -1.51 22.89
N ILE A 10 -29.49 -2.43 21.98
CA ILE A 10 -28.55 -3.48 21.58
C ILE A 10 -27.55 -2.82 20.63
N ALA A 11 -26.35 -2.55 21.13
CA ALA A 11 -25.21 -2.14 20.32
C ALA A 11 -24.66 -3.39 19.60
N THR A 12 -24.89 -3.49 18.29
CA THR A 12 -24.22 -4.46 17.44
C THR A 12 -22.79 -3.99 17.19
N LEU A 13 -21.84 -4.55 17.94
CA LEU A 13 -20.41 -4.48 17.60
C LEU A 13 -20.20 -5.36 16.36
N VAL A 14 -20.05 -4.75 15.19
CA VAL A 14 -19.45 -5.42 14.03
C VAL A 14 -17.96 -5.49 14.32
N ALA A 15 -17.52 -6.64 14.82
CA ALA A 15 -16.10 -6.97 14.84
C ALA A 15 -15.69 -7.25 13.39
N CYS A 16 -15.03 -6.29 12.74
CA CYS A 16 -14.17 -6.62 11.62
C CYS A 16 -13.02 -7.45 12.21
N ALA A 17 -13.11 -8.77 12.09
CA ALA A 17 -11.93 -9.60 12.21
C ALA A 17 -10.93 -9.11 11.16
N ALA A 18 -9.70 -8.83 11.57
CA ALA A 18 -8.61 -8.62 10.63
C ALA A 18 -8.52 -9.91 9.79
N GLY A 19 -9.01 -9.84 8.55
CA GLY A 19 -8.95 -10.94 7.61
C GLY A 19 -7.51 -11.23 7.24
N ASP A 20 -7.25 -12.44 6.73
CA ASP A 20 -5.97 -12.74 6.10
C ASP A 20 -5.65 -11.61 5.09
N PRO A 21 -4.40 -11.09 5.01
CA PRO A 21 -4.00 -10.16 3.96
C PRO A 21 -4.25 -10.66 2.53
N LEU A 22 -4.49 -11.97 2.36
CA LEU A 22 -4.92 -12.63 1.12
C LEU A 22 -6.44 -12.62 0.90
N GLU A 23 -7.23 -12.27 1.92
CA GLU A 23 -8.68 -12.13 1.93
C GLU A 23 -9.12 -10.65 1.98
N GLU A 24 -8.21 -9.69 1.71
CA GLU A 24 -8.59 -8.28 1.48
C GLU A 24 -9.66 -8.24 0.38
N GLU A 25 -10.87 -7.80 0.72
CA GLU A 25 -11.94 -7.62 -0.26
C GLU A 25 -11.49 -6.53 -1.24
N LEU A 26 -11.08 -6.97 -2.44
CA LEU A 26 -10.57 -6.10 -3.47
C LEU A 26 -11.68 -5.10 -3.87
N PRO A 27 -11.39 -3.79 -3.89
CA PRO A 27 -12.37 -2.81 -4.31
C PRO A 27 -12.79 -3.09 -5.76
N PRO A 28 -14.06 -2.87 -6.13
CA PRO A 28 -14.50 -3.09 -7.50
C PRO A 28 -13.70 -2.22 -8.48
N MET A 29 -13.21 -2.83 -9.56
CA MET A 29 -12.45 -2.16 -10.62
C MET A 29 -13.14 -2.25 -12.00
N GLY A 30 -14.46 -2.43 -12.03
CA GLY A 30 -15.26 -2.43 -13.25
C GLY A 30 -14.80 -3.45 -14.28
N ASP A 31 -14.51 -3.00 -15.50
CA ASP A 31 -14.09 -3.85 -16.61
C ASP A 31 -12.62 -4.29 -16.53
N PHE A 32 -11.86 -3.88 -15.51
CA PHE A 32 -10.43 -4.15 -15.43
C PHE A 32 -10.12 -5.65 -15.29
N ARG A 33 -9.21 -6.14 -16.13
CA ARG A 33 -8.47 -7.40 -15.98
C ARG A 33 -7.02 -7.18 -16.42
N LEU A 34 -6.08 -7.63 -15.58
CA LEU A 34 -4.65 -7.48 -15.85
C LEU A 34 -4.24 -8.39 -17.02
N ALA A 35 -3.56 -7.81 -18.01
CA ALA A 35 -2.91 -8.55 -19.10
C ALA A 35 -1.40 -8.69 -18.84
N HIS A 36 -0.70 -7.57 -18.68
CA HIS A 36 0.72 -7.55 -18.33
C HIS A 36 1.02 -6.47 -17.28
N ASN A 37 1.88 -6.81 -16.32
CA ASN A 37 2.53 -5.89 -15.38
C ASN A 37 4.02 -5.79 -15.72
N ILE A 38 4.41 -4.75 -16.45
CA ILE A 38 5.77 -4.62 -16.97
C ILE A 38 6.53 -3.63 -16.08
N VAL A 39 7.57 -4.10 -15.40
CA VAL A 39 8.45 -3.24 -14.58
C VAL A 39 9.82 -3.12 -15.24
N VAL A 40 10.34 -1.89 -15.32
CA VAL A 40 11.70 -1.60 -15.79
C VAL A 40 12.45 -0.76 -14.76
N ALA A 41 13.73 -1.09 -14.54
CA ALA A 41 14.55 -0.44 -13.52
C ALA A 41 15.96 -0.03 -14.02
N ASP A 42 16.23 -0.12 -15.33
CA ASP A 42 17.56 0.12 -15.91
C ASP A 42 18.12 1.53 -15.63
N ASN A 43 17.22 2.52 -15.47
CA ASN A 43 17.59 3.92 -15.26
C ASN A 43 17.42 4.40 -13.81
N MET A 44 17.13 3.48 -12.87
CA MET A 44 16.83 3.86 -11.49
C MET A 44 18.02 4.58 -10.83
N GLN A 45 17.72 5.62 -10.05
CA GLN A 45 18.71 6.37 -9.29
C GLN A 45 18.63 6.05 -7.80
N GLN A 46 19.73 5.63 -7.20
CA GLN A 46 19.83 5.52 -5.75
C GLN A 46 20.10 6.92 -5.16
N VAL A 47 19.29 7.34 -4.20
CA VAL A 47 19.46 8.62 -3.47
C VAL A 47 20.17 8.36 -2.13
N PRO A 48 21.42 8.81 -1.93
CA PRO A 48 22.14 8.60 -0.68
C PRO A 48 21.63 9.51 0.47
N PRO A 49 21.73 9.08 1.75
CA PRO A 49 22.24 7.79 2.21
C PRO A 49 21.20 6.67 2.04
N SER A 50 21.61 5.53 1.46
CA SER A 50 20.70 4.43 1.12
C SER A 50 21.40 3.08 1.18
N ARG A 51 20.68 2.01 1.54
CA ARG A 51 21.12 0.62 1.33
C ARG A 51 21.06 0.30 -0.17
N ASN A 52 21.93 -0.59 -0.66
CA ASN A 52 21.93 -0.98 -2.07
C ASN A 52 20.82 -2.00 -2.36
N ALA A 53 20.14 -1.84 -3.50
CA ALA A 53 19.26 -2.82 -4.11
C ALA A 53 19.52 -2.85 -5.63
N THR A 54 19.46 -4.03 -6.26
CA THR A 54 19.71 -4.16 -7.70
C THR A 54 18.44 -3.88 -8.52
N PRO A 55 18.56 -3.55 -9.83
CA PRO A 55 17.40 -3.39 -10.71
C PRO A 55 16.50 -4.63 -10.69
N GLU A 56 17.09 -5.82 -10.70
CA GLU A 56 16.36 -7.10 -10.75
C GLU A 56 15.53 -7.32 -9.49
N GLU A 57 16.07 -7.00 -8.31
CA GLU A 57 15.33 -7.10 -7.06
C GLU A 57 14.12 -6.18 -7.02
N TRP A 58 14.22 -4.98 -7.61
CA TRP A 58 13.09 -4.06 -7.73
C TRP A 58 12.05 -4.53 -8.73
N VAL A 59 12.48 -5.05 -9.88
CA VAL A 59 11.57 -5.63 -10.89
C VAL A 59 10.78 -6.78 -10.27
N GLU A 60 11.47 -7.76 -9.69
CA GLU A 60 10.85 -8.97 -9.13
C GLU A 60 9.80 -8.64 -8.07
N ILE A 61 10.15 -7.78 -7.11
CA ILE A 61 9.27 -7.46 -5.99
C ILE A 61 8.07 -6.60 -6.42
N LEU A 62 8.25 -5.68 -7.36
CA LEU A 62 7.17 -4.85 -7.88
C LEU A 62 6.21 -5.65 -8.77
N GLU A 63 6.73 -6.50 -9.65
CA GLU A 63 5.90 -7.40 -10.46
C GLU A 63 5.07 -8.31 -9.55
N SER A 64 5.68 -8.90 -8.52
CA SER A 64 4.98 -9.76 -7.56
C SER A 64 3.88 -9.02 -6.80
N GLU A 65 4.13 -7.82 -6.30
CA GLU A 65 3.13 -7.06 -5.54
C GLU A 65 2.02 -6.48 -6.43
N ILE A 66 2.33 -6.12 -7.68
CA ILE A 66 1.31 -5.72 -8.67
C ILE A 66 0.45 -6.93 -9.03
N ASP A 67 1.04 -8.09 -9.31
CA ASP A 67 0.28 -9.32 -9.60
C ASP A 67 -0.62 -9.71 -8.43
N ARG A 68 -0.09 -9.66 -7.20
CA ARG A 68 -0.87 -9.93 -5.98
C ARG A 68 -2.08 -9.00 -5.84
N ARG A 69 -1.93 -7.71 -6.16
CA ARG A 69 -3.00 -6.70 -6.00
C ARG A 69 -4.02 -6.74 -7.13
N PHE A 70 -3.59 -7.01 -8.36
CA PHE A 70 -4.40 -6.84 -9.57
C PHE A 70 -4.75 -8.13 -10.31
N GLY A 71 -4.07 -9.24 -10.04
CA GLY A 71 -4.21 -10.51 -10.77
C GLY A 71 -5.55 -11.21 -10.55
N ALA A 72 -6.25 -10.90 -9.45
CA ALA A 72 -7.55 -11.49 -9.13
C ALA A 72 -8.74 -10.78 -9.80
N TYR A 73 -8.54 -9.66 -10.50
CA TYR A 73 -9.64 -8.99 -11.20
C TYR A 73 -10.02 -9.72 -12.48
N GLU A 74 -11.31 -10.04 -12.61
CA GLU A 74 -11.86 -10.79 -13.74
C GLU A 74 -12.72 -9.93 -14.69
N GLY A 75 -12.52 -8.61 -14.76
CA GLY A 75 -13.29 -7.71 -15.64
C GLY A 75 -13.11 -7.99 -17.14
N ASP A 76 -14.03 -7.55 -18.01
CA ASP A 76 -14.05 -8.02 -19.41
C ASP A 76 -12.99 -7.40 -20.35
N ARG A 77 -12.23 -6.41 -19.90
CA ARG A 77 -11.23 -5.69 -20.69
C ARG A 77 -9.82 -5.91 -20.16
N LEU A 78 -8.89 -6.10 -21.09
CA LEU A 78 -7.48 -6.31 -20.81
C LEU A 78 -6.73 -4.97 -20.72
N TYR A 79 -5.96 -4.80 -19.66
CA TYR A 79 -5.13 -3.62 -19.43
C TYR A 79 -3.69 -4.00 -19.08
N HIS A 80 -2.75 -3.14 -19.46
CA HIS A 80 -1.33 -3.28 -19.08
C HIS A 80 -0.91 -2.19 -18.11
N ILE A 81 -0.18 -2.57 -17.08
CA ILE A 81 0.43 -1.65 -16.11
C ILE A 81 1.93 -1.60 -16.42
N GLY A 82 2.40 -0.45 -16.91
CA GLY A 82 3.82 -0.19 -17.13
C GLY A 82 4.39 0.66 -16.00
N VAL A 83 5.45 0.19 -15.34
CA VAL A 83 6.11 0.89 -14.24
C VAL A 83 7.59 1.05 -14.54
N ALA A 84 8.08 2.27 -14.48
CA ALA A 84 9.52 2.56 -14.47
C ALA A 84 9.94 2.97 -13.06
N VAL A 85 11.01 2.36 -12.55
CA VAL A 85 11.64 2.75 -11.28
C VAL A 85 12.56 3.92 -11.55
N ASP A 86 12.15 5.11 -11.12
CA ASP A 86 12.91 6.35 -11.33
C ASP A 86 14.02 6.51 -10.29
N GLY A 87 13.72 6.17 -9.03
CA GLY A 87 14.71 6.22 -7.97
C GLY A 87 14.24 5.67 -6.63
N TYR A 88 15.19 5.43 -5.74
CA TYR A 88 14.92 4.87 -4.43
C TYR A 88 15.91 5.34 -3.35
N ALA A 89 15.45 5.33 -2.11
CA ALA A 89 16.29 5.41 -0.92
C ALA A 89 15.81 4.34 0.07
N LEU A 90 16.73 3.55 0.63
CA LEU A 90 16.46 2.56 1.66
C LEU A 90 17.21 2.95 2.94
N ALA A 91 16.50 3.22 4.03
CA ALA A 91 17.08 3.82 5.23
C ALA A 91 18.18 2.91 5.84
N PRO A 92 19.46 3.36 5.93
CA PRO A 92 20.50 2.60 6.61
C PRO A 92 20.33 2.67 8.14
N PRO A 93 20.83 1.67 8.89
CA PRO A 93 20.77 1.69 10.34
C PRO A 93 21.67 2.78 10.95
N GLY A 94 21.37 3.20 12.19
CA GLY A 94 22.25 4.05 13.00
C GLY A 94 22.16 5.56 12.78
N ILE A 95 21.17 6.05 12.02
CA ILE A 95 20.91 7.49 11.87
C ILE A 95 19.93 7.96 12.97
N PRO A 96 20.23 9.04 13.72
CA PRO A 96 19.35 9.52 14.79
C PRO A 96 17.92 9.82 14.30
N ILE A 97 16.91 9.41 15.08
CA ILE A 97 15.47 9.56 14.78
C ILE A 97 15.09 11.04 14.55
N VAL A 98 15.80 12.00 15.14
CA VAL A 98 15.57 13.44 14.88
C VAL A 98 15.79 13.81 13.41
N LEU A 99 16.58 13.03 12.65
CA LEU A 99 16.76 13.17 11.21
C LEU A 99 15.87 12.24 10.38
N SER A 100 15.33 11.16 10.98
CA SER A 100 14.43 10.13 10.41
C SER A 100 14.48 9.99 8.88
N PRO A 101 15.59 9.49 8.31
CA PRO A 101 15.62 9.17 6.89
C PRO A 101 14.60 8.05 6.64
N ARG A 102 13.56 8.36 5.85
CA ARG A 102 12.55 7.39 5.43
C ARG A 102 13.02 6.71 4.16
N SER A 103 12.65 5.45 3.97
CA SER A 103 12.80 4.84 2.66
C SER A 103 11.72 5.35 1.73
N ILE A 104 12.12 5.56 0.47
CA ILE A 104 11.32 6.20 -0.58
C ILE A 104 11.49 5.38 -1.84
N LEU A 105 10.42 5.24 -2.61
CA LEU A 105 10.43 4.72 -3.97
C LEU A 105 9.71 5.71 -4.88
N VAL A 106 10.33 6.10 -5.98
CA VAL A 106 9.77 7.01 -6.99
C VAL A 106 9.57 6.22 -8.28
N LEU A 107 8.35 6.27 -8.79
CA LEU A 107 7.89 5.50 -9.94
C LEU A 107 7.24 6.39 -10.98
N SER A 108 7.45 6.07 -12.25
CA SER A 108 6.67 6.58 -13.37
C SER A 108 5.75 5.48 -13.89
N VAL A 109 4.43 5.70 -13.82
CA VAL A 109 3.40 4.69 -14.09
C VAL A 109 2.61 5.04 -15.34
N ASN A 110 2.31 4.04 -16.16
CA ASN A 110 1.51 4.15 -17.37
C ASN A 110 0.46 3.03 -17.44
N ILE A 111 -0.79 3.41 -17.69
CA ILE A 111 -1.89 2.46 -17.90
C ILE A 111 -2.24 2.39 -19.39
N TRP A 112 -2.31 1.19 -19.94
CA TRP A 112 -2.67 0.93 -21.32
C TRP A 112 -3.98 0.13 -21.41
N ASP A 113 -4.84 0.51 -22.34
CA ASP A 113 -5.97 -0.33 -22.77
C ASP A 113 -5.52 -1.16 -23.98
N ASP A 114 -5.61 -2.48 -23.84
CA ASP A 114 -5.17 -3.44 -24.86
C ASP A 114 -6.02 -3.34 -26.13
N ALA A 115 -7.34 -3.19 -25.98
CA ALA A 115 -8.28 -3.11 -27.10
C ALA A 115 -8.11 -1.79 -27.89
N LEU A 116 -7.78 -0.70 -27.21
CA LEU A 116 -7.49 0.59 -27.85
C LEU A 116 -6.05 0.70 -28.36
N GLY A 117 -5.14 -0.18 -27.90
CA GLY A 117 -3.73 -0.19 -28.30
C GLY A 117 -2.97 1.08 -27.92
N ARG A 118 -3.37 1.77 -26.84
CA ARG A 118 -2.78 3.05 -26.42
C ARG A 118 -2.79 3.25 -24.91
N LYS A 119 -1.94 4.15 -24.46
CA LYS A 119 -2.02 4.71 -23.09
C LYS A 119 -3.35 5.43 -22.88
N LEU A 120 -3.84 5.34 -21.66
CA LEU A 120 -5.05 6.04 -21.22
C LEU A 120 -4.78 7.51 -20.87
N HIS A 121 -3.52 7.88 -20.66
CA HIS A 121 -3.06 9.23 -20.37
C HIS A 121 -1.76 9.56 -21.14
N GLU A 122 -1.50 10.84 -21.41
CA GLU A 122 -0.38 11.28 -22.25
C GLU A 122 0.97 11.25 -21.51
N GLU A 123 1.02 11.85 -20.32
CA GLU A 123 2.21 11.92 -19.47
C GLU A 123 2.18 10.80 -18.42
N SER A 124 3.33 10.17 -18.16
CA SER A 124 3.42 9.15 -17.09
C SER A 124 3.04 9.76 -15.74
N GLU A 125 2.24 9.05 -14.95
CA GLU A 125 1.92 9.46 -13.58
C GLU A 125 3.12 9.20 -12.67
N GLN A 126 3.59 10.24 -11.97
CA GLN A 126 4.69 10.09 -11.02
C GLN A 126 4.16 9.78 -9.62
N ILE A 127 4.50 8.59 -9.13
CA ILE A 127 4.11 8.12 -7.79
C ILE A 127 5.33 8.11 -6.88
N VAL A 128 5.22 8.82 -5.74
CA VAL A 128 6.21 8.79 -4.66
C VAL A 128 5.64 7.99 -3.49
N VAL A 129 6.35 6.94 -3.12
CA VAL A 129 5.93 5.95 -2.11
C VAL A 129 6.84 6.04 -0.90
N PHE A 130 6.26 5.92 0.29
CA PHE A 130 6.96 5.87 1.57
C PHE A 130 6.60 4.58 2.32
N GLU A 131 7.44 4.19 3.29
CA GLU A 131 7.16 3.03 4.17
C GLU A 131 5.99 3.23 5.15
N GLY A 132 5.51 4.46 5.37
CA GLY A 132 4.38 4.73 6.27
C GLY A 132 4.12 6.23 6.48
N THR A 133 2.91 6.54 6.97
CA THR A 133 2.42 7.90 7.24
C THR A 133 1.97 8.16 8.69
N SER A 134 1.73 7.13 9.50
CA SER A 134 1.29 7.28 10.89
C SER A 134 2.31 7.97 11.83
N PRO A 135 1.85 8.84 12.76
CA PRO A 135 2.67 9.44 13.82
C PRO A 135 3.39 8.43 14.73
N GLU A 136 2.92 7.19 14.81
CA GLU A 136 3.49 6.14 15.66
C GLU A 136 4.67 5.44 14.95
N THR A 137 4.54 5.18 13.65
CA THR A 137 5.68 4.77 12.78
C THR A 137 6.67 5.91 12.52
N MET A 138 6.31 7.16 12.81
CA MET A 138 7.23 8.30 12.87
C MET A 138 8.17 8.28 14.09
N LEU A 139 7.81 7.61 15.19
CA LEU A 139 8.68 7.47 16.36
C LEU A 139 9.67 6.29 16.24
N VAL A 140 9.26 5.21 15.56
CA VAL A 140 10.09 4.02 15.35
C VAL A 140 10.80 4.13 14.00
N GLY A 141 11.96 4.80 13.95
CA GLY A 141 12.70 5.02 12.71
C GLY A 141 12.93 3.71 11.92
N SER A 142 12.58 3.69 10.62
CA SER A 142 12.61 2.50 9.76
C SER A 142 13.99 1.82 9.66
N GLY A 143 15.07 2.54 9.96
CA GLY A 143 16.44 2.03 9.96
C GLY A 143 16.83 1.18 11.18
N ILE A 144 16.10 1.27 12.29
CA ILE A 144 16.40 0.50 13.53
C ILE A 144 15.68 -0.85 13.54
N ALA A 145 14.44 -0.91 13.04
CA ALA A 145 13.59 -2.09 13.17
C ALA A 145 13.59 -3.02 11.95
N ARG A 146 13.83 -2.52 10.73
CA ARG A 146 13.52 -3.28 9.50
C ARG A 146 14.73 -3.73 8.68
N SER A 147 14.61 -4.92 8.11
CA SER A 147 15.58 -5.45 7.14
C SER A 147 15.45 -4.74 5.79
N ARG A 148 16.49 -4.79 4.95
CA ARG A 148 16.48 -4.15 3.63
C ARG A 148 15.35 -4.71 2.76
N THR A 149 15.23 -6.04 2.74
CA THR A 149 14.21 -6.75 1.96
C THR A 149 12.80 -6.38 2.43
N GLU A 150 12.61 -6.26 3.74
CA GLU A 150 11.33 -5.84 4.32
C GLU A 150 10.95 -4.40 3.93
N GLN A 151 11.91 -3.46 3.96
CA GLN A 151 11.68 -2.09 3.47
C GLN A 151 11.25 -2.08 1.99
N MET A 152 11.91 -2.89 1.15
CA MET A 152 11.54 -3.04 -0.26
C MET A 152 10.14 -3.63 -0.43
N GLN A 153 9.79 -4.66 0.34
CA GLN A 153 8.46 -5.29 0.29
C GLN A 153 7.35 -4.31 0.66
N ILE A 154 7.56 -3.53 1.72
CA ILE A 154 6.61 -2.49 2.15
C ILE A 154 6.44 -1.43 1.06
N LEU A 155 7.54 -0.95 0.47
CA LEU A 155 7.48 0.02 -0.62
C LEU A 155 6.76 -0.53 -1.85
N ALA A 156 7.01 -1.79 -2.23
CA ALA A 156 6.35 -2.42 -3.37
C ALA A 156 4.85 -2.63 -3.13
N ARG A 157 4.47 -3.05 -1.93
CA ARG A 157 3.06 -3.16 -1.52
C ARG A 157 2.34 -1.81 -1.56
N ASN A 158 2.97 -0.78 -0.99
CA ASN A 158 2.43 0.58 -0.98
C ASN A 158 2.37 1.16 -2.40
N ALA A 159 3.31 0.81 -3.28
CA ALA A 159 3.28 1.19 -4.69
C ALA A 159 2.07 0.60 -5.40
N ALA A 160 1.83 -0.71 -5.27
CA ALA A 160 0.66 -1.37 -5.87
C ALA A 160 -0.66 -0.73 -5.39
N ARG A 161 -0.76 -0.39 -4.08
CA ARG A 161 -1.90 0.34 -3.54
C ARG A 161 -2.05 1.73 -4.17
N ARG A 162 -0.97 2.50 -4.30
CA ARG A 162 -1.04 3.86 -4.87
C ARG A 162 -1.37 3.84 -6.36
N ILE A 163 -0.90 2.84 -7.10
CA ILE A 163 -1.29 2.60 -8.50
C ILE A 163 -2.79 2.34 -8.58
N GLN A 164 -3.34 1.52 -7.68
CA GLN A 164 -4.78 1.23 -7.65
C GLN A 164 -5.60 2.49 -7.37
N LEU A 165 -5.16 3.31 -6.41
CA LEU A 165 -5.80 4.59 -6.12
C LEU A 165 -5.80 5.51 -7.34
N PHE A 166 -4.65 5.65 -8.01
CA PHE A 166 -4.57 6.42 -9.26
C PHE A 166 -5.54 5.91 -10.33
N MET A 167 -5.69 4.60 -10.47
CA MET A 167 -6.65 4.02 -11.41
C MET A 167 -8.10 4.32 -10.99
N LEU A 168 -8.45 4.19 -9.71
CA LEU A 168 -9.79 4.50 -9.20
C LEU A 168 -10.13 6.00 -9.26
N GLU A 169 -9.14 6.87 -9.17
CA GLU A 169 -9.27 8.32 -9.38
C GLU A 169 -9.63 8.66 -10.85
N ASN A 170 -9.48 7.72 -11.78
CA ASN A 170 -9.83 7.85 -13.20
C ASN A 170 -10.87 6.78 -13.63
N PRO A 171 -12.09 6.79 -13.06
CA PRO A 171 -13.06 5.71 -13.20
C PRO A 171 -13.61 5.53 -14.63
N GLU A 172 -13.54 6.57 -15.45
CA GLU A 172 -13.97 6.54 -16.85
C GLU A 172 -13.14 5.58 -17.71
N TRP A 173 -11.96 5.18 -17.24
CA TRP A 173 -11.09 4.20 -17.91
C TRP A 173 -11.62 2.77 -17.80
N PHE A 174 -12.39 2.49 -16.74
CA PHE A 174 -12.76 1.14 -16.32
C PHE A 174 -14.27 0.91 -16.30
N ASN A 175 -15.05 1.85 -16.84
CA ASN A 175 -16.52 1.80 -16.86
C ASN A 175 -17.13 1.68 -15.45
N ILE A 176 -16.50 2.34 -14.47
CA ILE A 176 -16.98 2.41 -13.08
C ILE A 176 -17.75 3.73 -12.90
N SER A 177 -18.84 3.74 -12.14
CA SER A 177 -19.48 5.01 -11.80
C SER A 177 -18.63 5.82 -10.81
N ALA A 178 -18.72 7.14 -10.84
CA ALA A 178 -17.98 7.99 -9.90
C ALA A 178 -18.30 7.69 -8.42
N GLU A 179 -19.53 7.24 -8.13
CA GLU A 179 -19.95 6.85 -6.79
C GLU A 179 -19.28 5.55 -6.33
N GLU A 180 -19.28 4.51 -7.18
CA GLU A 180 -18.60 3.25 -6.90
C GLU A 180 -17.09 3.45 -6.75
N ALA A 181 -16.48 4.28 -7.59
CA ALA A 181 -15.07 4.61 -7.52
C ALA A 181 -14.71 5.37 -6.23
N ALA A 182 -15.53 6.34 -5.82
CA ALA A 182 -15.32 7.06 -4.55
C ALA A 182 -15.44 6.13 -3.33
N ALA A 183 -16.39 5.19 -3.35
CA ALA A 183 -16.52 4.18 -2.31
C ALA A 183 -15.30 3.23 -2.28
N ALA A 184 -14.82 2.81 -3.45
CA ALA A 184 -13.62 2.00 -3.61
C ALA A 184 -12.36 2.71 -3.07
N VAL A 185 -12.15 3.99 -3.43
CA VAL A 185 -11.05 4.81 -2.89
C VAL A 185 -11.10 4.86 -1.37
N SER A 186 -12.28 5.18 -0.81
CA SER A 186 -12.46 5.26 0.65
C SER A 186 -12.16 3.93 1.33
N GLY A 187 -12.56 2.81 0.71
CA GLY A 187 -12.25 1.47 1.21
C GLY A 187 -10.76 1.16 1.20
N VAL A 188 -10.06 1.49 0.11
CA VAL A 188 -8.61 1.30 -0.01
C VAL A 188 -7.84 2.13 1.02
N GLU A 189 -8.25 3.38 1.23
CA GLU A 189 -7.66 4.27 2.22
C GLU A 189 -7.89 3.75 3.65
N ALA A 190 -9.11 3.33 3.99
CA ALA A 190 -9.41 2.75 5.30
C ALA A 190 -8.62 1.47 5.58
N LEU A 191 -8.43 0.60 4.58
CA LEU A 191 -7.57 -0.58 4.69
C LEU A 191 -6.11 -0.19 4.89
N ALA A 192 -5.64 0.87 4.23
CA ALA A 192 -4.29 1.38 4.42
C ALA A 192 -4.08 1.87 5.86
N GLU A 193 -5.02 2.64 6.40
CA GLU A 193 -4.99 3.12 7.78
C GLU A 193 -5.00 1.96 8.78
N ALA A 194 -5.83 0.94 8.55
CA ALA A 194 -5.88 -0.26 9.39
C ALA A 194 -4.56 -1.04 9.37
N ALA A 195 -3.98 -1.26 8.18
CA ALA A 195 -2.69 -1.94 8.04
C ALA A 195 -1.54 -1.15 8.69
N GLU A 196 -1.57 0.19 8.61
CA GLU A 196 -0.60 1.03 9.32
C GLU A 196 -0.76 0.95 10.85
N ALA A 197 -2.00 0.90 11.35
CA ALA A 197 -2.27 0.75 12.79
C ALA A 197 -1.80 -0.62 13.31
N GLU A 198 -2.05 -1.71 12.57
CA GLU A 198 -1.57 -3.04 12.92
C GLU A 198 -0.03 -3.10 12.96
N ALA A 199 0.63 -2.53 11.94
CA ALA A 199 2.08 -2.46 11.90
C ALA A 199 2.68 -1.62 13.06
N ALA A 200 1.96 -0.59 13.53
CA ALA A 200 2.35 0.18 14.70
C ALA A 200 2.22 -0.63 16.01
N ILE A 201 1.17 -1.44 16.13
CA ILE A 201 0.97 -2.36 17.26
C ILE A 201 2.07 -3.42 17.30
N GLU A 202 2.40 -4.03 16.16
CA GLU A 202 3.48 -5.02 16.07
C GLU A 202 4.85 -4.42 16.43
N ALA A 203 5.14 -3.21 15.94
CA ALA A 203 6.37 -2.49 16.28
C ALA A 203 6.46 -2.19 17.79
N ALA A 204 5.37 -1.74 18.40
CA ALA A 204 5.30 -1.49 19.84
C ALA A 204 5.46 -2.77 20.68
N ALA A 205 4.92 -3.90 20.20
CA ALA A 205 5.10 -5.20 20.85
C ALA A 205 6.56 -5.69 20.78
N ALA A 206 7.27 -5.42 19.67
CA ALA A 206 8.68 -5.79 19.51
C ALA A 206 9.65 -5.02 20.43
N GLU A 207 9.28 -3.82 20.88
CA GLU A 207 10.08 -3.00 21.81
C GLU A 207 9.79 -3.32 23.30
N CYS A 208 8.76 -4.10 23.59
CA CYS A 208 8.37 -4.42 24.97
C CYS A 208 9.27 -5.53 25.57
N VAL A 209 10.12 -5.16 26.52
CA VAL A 209 10.78 -6.12 27.43
C VAL A 209 9.83 -6.35 28.61
N PRO A 210 9.21 -7.53 28.76
CA PRO A 210 8.30 -7.78 29.87
C PRO A 210 9.07 -7.68 31.19
N THR A 211 8.58 -6.82 32.08
CA THR A 211 9.01 -6.76 33.48
C THR A 211 7.82 -7.15 34.36
N GLU A 212 8.06 -7.68 35.57
CA GLU A 212 7.00 -8.14 36.48
C GLU A 212 5.90 -7.08 36.75
N ASP A 213 6.20 -5.80 36.56
CA ASP A 213 5.30 -4.67 36.82
C ASP A 213 4.61 -4.10 35.55
N ALA A 214 4.94 -4.55 34.34
CA ALA A 214 4.36 -4.07 33.08
C ALA A 214 4.26 -5.18 32.02
N PRO A 215 3.13 -5.94 31.98
CA PRO A 215 2.88 -6.90 30.92
C PRO A 215 2.62 -6.18 29.58
N CYS A 216 3.18 -6.73 28.51
CA CYS A 216 2.96 -6.24 27.14
C CYS A 216 1.48 -6.40 26.73
N PRO A 217 0.96 -5.57 25.82
CA PRO A 217 -0.40 -5.71 25.32
C PRO A 217 -0.61 -7.09 24.68
N GLU A 218 -1.73 -7.75 24.99
CA GLU A 218 -2.10 -9.00 24.33
C GLU A 218 -2.60 -8.70 22.91
N LEU A 219 -2.06 -9.43 21.93
CA LEU A 219 -2.47 -9.43 20.52
C LEU A 219 -3.86 -10.06 20.35
#